data_AF-A0A239PSZ8-F1
#
_entry.id   AF-A0A239PSZ8-F1
#
_cell.length_a   1.000
_cell.length_b   1.000
_cell.length_c   1.000
_cell.angle_alpha   90.00
_cell.angle_beta   90.00
_cell.angle_gamma   90.00
#
_symmetry.space_group_name_H-M   'P 1'
#
loop_
_entity.id
_entity.type
_entity.pdbx_description
1 polymer ?
#
loop_
_entity_poly.entity_id
_entity_poly.type
_entity_poly.pdbx_seq_one_letter_code
_entity_poly.pdbx_strand_id
1 'polypeptide(L)'
;MARAAGMFAAAMLAAACASEGAKGGGDAGPAPGESGGLCGGVAGLACVDPADYCATPAGECVDVADAAGICRKRPQICTMEYRPVCGCDGRTYPSACSAASKGVSVAHEGECAG
;
A
#
# COMPACT_ATOMS: atom_id res chain seq x y z
N MET A 1 73.55 -1.57 -4.21
CA MET A 1 72.78 -1.02 -5.34
C MET A 1 72.20 -2.18 -6.14
N ALA A 2 70.90 -2.41 -6.05
CA ALA A 2 70.09 -3.10 -7.07
C ALA A 2 68.62 -2.94 -6.66
N ARG A 3 67.87 -2.15 -7.43
CA ARG A 3 66.41 -2.07 -7.36
C ARG A 3 65.86 -3.26 -8.15
N ALA A 4 64.89 -3.98 -7.59
CA ALA A 4 64.03 -4.87 -8.36
C ALA A 4 62.57 -4.57 -7.98
N ALA A 5 61.80 -4.29 -9.02
CA ALA A 5 60.42 -3.86 -8.99
C ALA A 5 59.46 -5.03 -8.71
N GLY A 6 58.39 -4.72 -7.99
CA GLY A 6 57.04 -5.05 -8.41
C GLY A 6 56.57 -6.49 -8.29
N MET A 7 55.62 -6.71 -7.39
CA MET A 7 54.37 -7.42 -7.70
C MET A 7 53.36 -7.04 -6.61
N PHE A 8 52.60 -5.98 -6.88
CA PHE A 8 51.35 -5.70 -6.16
C PHE A 8 50.37 -6.82 -6.52
N ALA A 9 50.39 -7.92 -5.76
CA ALA A 9 49.32 -8.89 -5.78
C ALA A 9 48.12 -8.24 -5.06
N ALA A 10 47.34 -7.47 -5.80
CA ALA A 10 46.03 -6.99 -5.38
C ALA A 10 45.12 -8.21 -5.24
N ALA A 11 45.10 -8.81 -4.05
CA ALA A 11 44.10 -9.78 -3.66
C ALA A 11 42.77 -9.03 -3.46
N MET A 12 42.10 -8.73 -4.57
CA MET A 12 40.67 -8.42 -4.58
C MET A 12 39.92 -9.71 -4.23
N LEU A 13 39.90 -10.08 -2.95
CA LEU A 13 38.85 -10.95 -2.45
C LEU A 13 37.55 -10.15 -2.55
N ALA A 14 36.88 -10.32 -3.68
CA ALA A 14 35.52 -9.89 -3.86
C ALA A 14 34.70 -10.45 -2.70
N ALA A 15 34.31 -9.57 -1.77
CA ALA A 15 33.22 -9.81 -0.86
C ALA A 15 31.94 -9.85 -1.70
N ALA A 16 31.72 -10.95 -2.41
CA ALA A 16 30.42 -11.32 -2.92
C ALA A 16 29.65 -11.89 -1.74
N CYS A 17 29.08 -11.01 -0.91
CA CYS A 17 27.83 -11.38 -0.26
C CYS A 17 26.83 -11.51 -1.40
N ALA A 18 26.70 -12.74 -1.90
CA ALA A 18 25.57 -13.11 -2.71
C ALA A 18 24.33 -12.63 -1.95
N SER A 19 23.55 -11.76 -2.57
CA SER A 19 22.16 -11.63 -2.21
C SER A 19 21.52 -12.97 -2.54
N GLU A 20 21.65 -13.93 -1.63
CA GLU A 20 20.84 -15.13 -1.59
C GLU A 20 19.41 -14.63 -1.49
N GLY A 21 18.80 -14.50 -2.67
CA GLY A 21 17.41 -14.11 -2.82
C GLY A 21 16.61 -14.98 -1.88
N ALA A 22 15.96 -14.31 -0.93
CA ALA A 22 15.09 -14.93 0.04
C ALA A 22 14.10 -15.82 -0.72
N LYS A 23 14.35 -17.13 -0.72
CA LYS A 23 13.30 -18.10 -0.98
C LYS A 23 12.40 -18.09 0.25
N GLY A 24 11.48 -17.12 0.29
CA GLY A 24 10.39 -17.08 1.24
C GLY A 24 9.43 -18.22 0.96
N GLY A 25 9.65 -19.36 1.59
CA GLY A 25 8.67 -20.42 1.74
C GLY A 25 7.85 -20.15 3.00
N GLY A 26 6.62 -19.69 2.81
CA GLY A 26 5.65 -19.40 3.87
C GLY A 26 4.66 -18.37 3.34
N ASP A 27 3.47 -18.84 2.97
CA ASP A 27 2.25 -18.09 2.65
C ASP A 27 2.51 -16.62 2.26
N ALA A 28 3.17 -16.43 1.11
CA ALA A 28 3.36 -15.09 0.58
C ALA A 28 1.96 -14.52 0.32
N GLY A 29 1.54 -13.60 1.20
CA GLY A 29 0.33 -12.82 0.97
C GLY A 29 0.38 -12.13 -0.39
N PRO A 30 -0.73 -11.56 -0.84
CA PRO A 30 -0.80 -10.93 -2.15
C PRO A 30 0.29 -9.88 -2.32
N ALA A 31 0.88 -9.80 -3.52
CA ALA A 31 1.89 -8.81 -3.80
C ALA A 31 1.30 -7.39 -3.68
N PRO A 32 2.14 -6.35 -3.49
CA PRO A 32 1.66 -4.98 -3.46
C PRO A 32 0.83 -4.62 -4.70
N GLY A 33 -0.32 -3.99 -4.47
CA GLY A 33 -1.30 -3.62 -5.51
C GLY A 33 -2.22 -4.77 -5.97
N GLU A 34 -1.91 -6.04 -5.69
CA GLU A 34 -2.84 -7.14 -5.96
C GLU A 34 -4.00 -7.14 -4.96
N SER A 35 -5.10 -7.82 -5.28
CA SER A 35 -6.26 -7.94 -4.40
C SER A 35 -5.86 -8.56 -3.05
N GLY A 36 -6.12 -7.85 -1.96
CA GLY A 36 -5.67 -8.22 -0.61
C GLY A 36 -4.23 -7.81 -0.28
N GLY A 37 -3.50 -7.23 -1.24
CA GLY A 37 -2.16 -6.68 -1.08
C GLY A 37 -2.17 -5.22 -0.67
N LEU A 38 -1.00 -4.70 -0.32
CA LEU A 38 -0.83 -3.32 0.16
C LEU A 38 -0.95 -2.29 -0.97
N CYS A 39 -1.54 -1.15 -0.65
CA CYS A 39 -1.73 0.00 -1.55
C CYS A 39 -1.54 1.32 -0.80
N GLY A 40 -1.49 2.44 -1.51
CA GLY A 40 -1.21 3.76 -0.95
C GLY A 40 0.23 3.85 -0.44
N GLY A 41 0.42 4.41 0.75
CA GLY A 41 1.72 4.60 1.35
C GLY A 41 2.54 5.70 0.67
N VAL A 42 3.77 5.89 1.14
CA VAL A 42 4.74 6.83 0.53
C VAL A 42 5.06 6.49 -0.93
N ALA A 43 4.92 5.21 -1.29
CA ALA A 43 5.13 4.72 -2.65
C ALA A 43 3.94 4.99 -3.58
N GLY A 44 2.78 5.42 -3.06
CA GLY A 44 1.59 5.72 -3.85
C GLY A 44 1.09 4.52 -4.65
N LEU A 45 1.18 3.31 -4.09
CA LEU A 45 0.88 2.07 -4.80
C LEU A 45 -0.61 1.97 -5.13
N ALA A 46 -0.94 1.87 -6.42
CA ALA A 46 -2.32 1.68 -6.86
C ALA A 46 -2.72 0.19 -6.82
N CYS A 47 -4.02 -0.06 -6.66
CA CYS A 47 -4.57 -1.39 -6.88
C CYS A 47 -4.59 -1.71 -8.38
N VAL A 48 -4.14 -2.92 -8.73
CA VAL A 48 -4.03 -3.39 -10.12
C VAL A 48 -5.41 -3.74 -10.69
N ASP A 49 -6.27 -4.33 -9.87
CA ASP A 49 -7.62 -4.68 -10.28
C ASP A 49 -8.54 -3.45 -10.22
N PRO A 50 -9.19 -3.06 -11.34
CA PRO A 50 -10.05 -1.88 -11.39
C PRO A 50 -11.35 -2.02 -10.57
N ALA A 51 -11.71 -3.24 -10.15
CA ALA A 51 -12.81 -3.49 -9.23
C ALA A 51 -12.39 -3.34 -7.76
N ASP A 52 -11.10 -3.17 -7.47
CA ASP A 52 -10.60 -2.92 -6.13
C ASP A 52 -10.44 -1.42 -5.86
N TYR A 53 -10.44 -1.06 -4.58
CA TYR A 53 -10.06 0.25 -4.10
C TYR A 53 -9.07 0.11 -2.95
N CYS A 54 -8.32 1.18 -2.69
CA CYS A 54 -7.38 1.17 -1.59
C CYS A 54 -8.11 1.45 -0.27
N ALA A 55 -8.45 0.40 0.46
CA ALA A 55 -9.13 0.50 1.75
C ALA A 55 -8.11 0.88 2.83
N THR A 56 -8.01 2.18 3.11
CA THR A 56 -7.23 2.73 4.21
C THR A 56 -8.05 2.71 5.50
N PRO A 57 -7.42 2.59 6.68
CA PRO A 57 -8.12 2.75 7.94
C PRO A 57 -8.81 4.13 8.03
N ALA A 58 -9.91 4.18 8.78
CA ALA A 58 -10.68 5.42 8.92
C ALA A 58 -9.84 6.52 9.58
N GLY A 59 -9.91 7.74 9.07
CA GLY A 59 -9.14 8.90 9.56
C GLY A 59 -7.75 9.04 8.95
N GLU A 60 -7.14 7.97 8.45
CA GLU A 60 -5.75 8.06 7.99
C GLU A 60 -5.57 8.96 6.76
N CYS A 61 -6.58 9.11 5.92
CA CYS A 61 -6.51 10.03 4.78
C CYS A 61 -6.54 11.52 5.15
N VAL A 62 -6.89 11.87 6.40
CA VAL A 62 -6.85 13.25 6.90
C VAL A 62 -5.66 13.49 7.83
N ASP A 63 -5.25 12.47 8.58
CA ASP A 63 -4.21 12.60 9.60
C ASP A 63 -2.80 12.23 9.08
N VAL A 64 -2.71 11.45 8.00
CA VAL A 64 -1.46 10.86 7.50
C VAL A 64 -1.32 11.06 5.98
N ALA A 65 -0.23 11.70 5.56
CA ALA A 65 0.01 11.98 4.14
C ALA A 65 0.36 10.73 3.33
N ASP A 66 0.95 9.73 3.97
CA ASP A 66 1.36 8.45 3.40
C ASP A 66 0.49 7.29 3.90
N ALA A 67 -0.81 7.54 4.08
CA ALA A 67 -1.78 6.51 4.48
C ALA A 67 -1.69 5.29 3.55
N ALA A 68 -1.48 4.12 4.14
CA ALA A 68 -1.45 2.85 3.45
C ALA A 68 -2.75 2.08 3.71
N GLY A 69 -3.10 1.22 2.78
CA GLY A 69 -4.30 0.40 2.87
C GLY A 69 -4.10 -0.97 2.27
N ILE A 70 -5.21 -1.69 2.14
CA ILE A 70 -5.26 -2.97 1.46
C ILE A 70 -6.20 -2.86 0.26
N CYS A 71 -5.81 -3.40 -0.88
CA CYS A 71 -6.69 -3.52 -2.03
C CYS A 71 -7.86 -4.43 -1.69
N ARG A 72 -9.07 -3.87 -1.69
CA ARG A 72 -10.30 -4.59 -1.40
C ARG A 72 -11.28 -4.42 -2.53
N LYS A 73 -12.01 -5.48 -2.85
CA LYS A 73 -13.13 -5.43 -3.80
C LYS A 73 -14.14 -4.38 -3.38
N ARG A 74 -14.55 -3.55 -4.34
CA ARG A 74 -15.64 -2.60 -4.14
C ARG A 74 -16.96 -3.37 -4.01
N PRO A 75 -17.73 -3.18 -2.93
CA PRO A 75 -19.04 -3.80 -2.80
C PRO A 75 -19.96 -3.31 -3.92
N GLN A 76 -20.68 -4.24 -4.55
CA GLN A 76 -21.64 -3.94 -5.62
C GLN A 76 -23.06 -3.75 -5.08
N ILE A 77 -23.32 -4.29 -3.89
CA ILE A 77 -24.62 -4.27 -3.22
C ILE A 77 -24.38 -3.77 -1.80
N CYS A 78 -25.13 -2.76 -1.41
CA CYS A 78 -25.18 -2.24 -0.05
C CYS A 78 -26.60 -2.35 0.49
N THR A 79 -26.73 -2.50 1.80
CA THR A 79 -28.01 -2.35 2.48
C THR A 79 -28.50 -0.91 2.41
N MET A 80 -29.79 -0.69 2.63
CA MET A 80 -30.39 0.64 2.71
C MET A 80 -30.26 1.27 4.11
N GLU A 81 -29.28 0.82 4.90
CA GLU A 81 -29.00 1.38 6.21
C GLU A 81 -28.40 2.78 6.06
N TYR A 82 -28.98 3.75 6.77
CA TYR A 82 -28.46 5.11 6.80
C TYR A 82 -27.61 5.32 8.06
N ARG A 83 -26.30 5.24 7.88
CA ARG A 83 -25.25 5.51 8.87
C ARG A 83 -24.17 6.33 8.19
N PRO A 84 -24.35 7.65 8.07
CA PRO A 84 -23.55 8.46 7.17
C PRO A 84 -22.08 8.51 7.59
N VAL A 85 -21.23 8.68 6.58
CA VAL A 85 -19.77 8.84 6.74
C VAL A 85 -19.27 9.94 5.81
N CYS A 86 -18.21 10.62 6.21
CA CYS A 86 -17.47 11.53 5.35
C CYS A 86 -16.37 10.76 4.65
N GLY A 87 -16.35 10.78 3.32
CA GLY A 87 -15.30 10.16 2.52
C GLY A 87 -14.02 10.99 2.51
N CYS A 88 -12.89 10.34 2.24
CA CYS A 88 -11.61 11.01 2.04
C CYS A 88 -11.59 12.01 0.85
N ASP A 89 -12.62 11.96 -0.01
CA ASP A 89 -12.84 12.92 -1.09
C ASP A 89 -13.70 14.13 -0.66
N GLY A 90 -14.00 14.26 0.65
CA GLY A 90 -14.78 15.35 1.21
C GLY A 90 -16.28 15.25 0.92
N ARG A 91 -16.78 14.09 0.49
CA ARG A 91 -18.22 13.88 0.20
C ARG A 91 -18.87 13.02 1.27
N THR A 92 -20.09 13.40 1.65
CA THR A 92 -20.93 12.56 2.52
C THR A 92 -21.50 11.37 1.74
N TYR A 93 -21.38 10.17 2.32
CA TYR A 93 -21.98 8.94 1.82
C TYR A 93 -23.04 8.42 2.80
N PRO A 94 -24.15 7.81 2.32
CA PRO A 94 -25.20 7.26 3.19
C PRO A 94 -24.73 6.16 4.16
N SER A 95 -23.65 5.46 3.80
CA SER A 95 -23.01 4.42 4.61
C SER A 95 -21.57 4.18 4.17
N ALA A 96 -20.76 3.55 5.04
CA ALA A 96 -19.40 3.10 4.70
C ALA A 96 -19.37 2.15 3.49
N CYS A 97 -20.38 1.27 3.35
CA CYS A 97 -20.52 0.44 2.16
C CYS A 97 -20.70 1.28 0.91
N SER A 98 -21.53 2.33 0.97
CA SER A 98 -21.77 3.22 -0.17
C SER A 98 -20.49 3.97 -0.57
N ALA A 99 -19.68 4.44 0.39
CA ALA A 99 -18.36 5.03 0.13
C ALA A 99 -17.41 4.02 -0.55
N ALA A 100 -17.26 2.83 0.03
CA ALA A 100 -16.44 1.75 -0.53
C ALA A 100 -16.92 1.34 -1.94
N SER A 101 -18.23 1.31 -2.19
CA SER A 101 -18.79 1.02 -3.51
C SER A 101 -18.34 2.03 -4.56
N LYS A 102 -17.99 3.27 -4.17
CA LYS A 102 -17.41 4.30 -5.04
C LYS A 102 -15.89 4.33 -5.00
N GLY A 103 -15.26 3.43 -4.25
CA GLY A 103 -13.82 3.33 -4.09
C GLY A 103 -13.23 4.37 -3.15
N VAL A 104 -14.03 4.88 -2.22
CA VAL A 104 -13.64 5.95 -1.30
C VAL A 104 -13.53 5.40 0.12
N SER A 105 -12.38 5.60 0.74
CA SER A 105 -12.15 5.31 2.17
C SER A 105 -12.86 6.34 3.04
N VAL A 106 -13.12 5.97 4.30
CA VAL A 106 -13.80 6.83 5.27
C VAL A 106 -12.79 7.74 5.94
N ALA A 107 -13.06 9.05 5.94
CA ALA A 107 -12.33 10.02 6.75
C ALA A 107 -12.83 9.97 8.20
N HIS A 108 -14.15 10.09 8.42
CA HIS A 108 -14.75 10.00 9.75
C HIS A 108 -16.21 9.55 9.69
N GLU A 109 -16.75 9.12 10.83
CA GLU A 109 -18.18 8.86 10.99
C GLU A 109 -18.99 10.17 10.97
N GLY A 110 -20.24 10.09 10.52
CA GLY A 110 -21.11 11.25 10.33
C GLY A 110 -20.91 11.94 8.98
N GLU A 111 -21.75 12.94 8.69
CA GLU A 111 -21.66 13.72 7.46
C GLU A 111 -20.44 14.67 7.50
N CYS A 112 -19.92 15.06 6.34
CA CYS A 112 -18.86 16.08 6.26
C CYS A 112 -19.36 17.44 6.76
N ALA A 113 -18.51 18.20 7.46
CA ALA A 113 -18.90 19.46 8.11
C ALA A 113 -18.98 20.69 7.18
N GLY A 114 -18.39 20.63 5.97
CA GLY A 114 -18.39 21.73 4.99
C GLY A 114 -17.41 22.85 5.29
#